data_AF-A0A1G5PZ50-F1
#
_entry.id   AF-A0A1G5PZ50-F1
#
_cell.length_a   1.000
_cell.length_b   1.000
_cell.length_c   1.000
_cell.angle_alpha   90.00
_cell.angle_beta   90.00
_cell.angle_gamma   90.00
#
_symmetry.space_group_name_H-M   'P 1'
#
loop_
_entity.id
_entity.type
_entity.pdbx_description
1 polymer ?
#
loop_
_entity_poly.entity_id
_entity_poly.type
_entity_poly.pdbx_seq_one_letter_code
_entity_poly.pdbx_strand_id
1 'polypeptide(L)'
;MCTSFPGATAVSEVSIYDWPGLDGAAGGSPHLHTASTEAYVVQQGVGRLETLDSRGFTSTALTPGTVVWFTPGTVHRAINDSGDLRVLVVMQNAGLPENGDAVMTFPPGHLVDHDTYARAAALPSKNADGGDASAEAAARRRRDLALEGYLELKAAVQETGVSALADFHAAAARLVRGKTERWRGYLNQGAERQAGLTGEQLASLGSMESFYMQDARTTMGERKTRRIYGMCGRIQAWELSETVIAGT
;
A
#
# COMPACT_ATOMS: atom_id res chain seq x y z
N MET A 1 3.02 18.23 -3.13
CA MET A 1 1.73 18.51 -3.78
C MET A 1 0.68 17.68 -3.08
N CYS A 2 -0.44 18.28 -2.72
CA CYS A 2 -1.56 17.61 -2.07
C CYS A 2 -2.52 17.17 -3.15
N THR A 3 -3.01 15.94 -3.10
CA THR A 3 -3.95 15.45 -4.11
C THR A 3 -5.36 16.02 -3.85
N SER A 4 -6.05 16.38 -4.94
CA SER A 4 -7.47 16.70 -4.94
C SER A 4 -8.35 15.49 -5.28
N PHE A 5 -7.74 14.32 -5.49
CA PHE A 5 -8.49 13.09 -5.76
C PHE A 5 -9.39 12.74 -4.56
N PRO A 6 -10.59 12.17 -4.77
CA PRO A 6 -11.58 11.98 -3.72
C PRO A 6 -11.04 11.31 -2.46
N GLY A 7 -11.34 11.91 -1.30
CA GLY A 7 -10.90 11.44 0.02
C GLY A 7 -9.39 11.50 0.24
N ALA A 8 -8.66 12.21 -0.63
CA ALA A 8 -7.21 12.13 -0.76
C ALA A 8 -6.69 10.69 -0.83
N THR A 9 -7.38 9.84 -1.59
CA THR A 9 -6.92 8.48 -1.87
C THR A 9 -5.89 8.46 -2.99
N ALA A 10 -5.03 7.45 -3.01
CA ALA A 10 -4.16 7.16 -4.15
C ALA A 10 -4.68 5.91 -4.86
N VAL A 11 -4.57 5.87 -6.19
CA VAL A 11 -4.88 4.66 -6.97
C VAL A 11 -3.68 4.20 -7.77
N SER A 12 -3.44 2.90 -7.77
CA SER A 12 -2.34 2.25 -8.47
C SER A 12 -2.75 0.91 -9.03
N GLU A 13 -2.22 0.52 -10.18
CA GLU A 13 -2.34 -0.84 -10.67
C GLU A 13 -1.14 -1.62 -10.16
N VAL A 14 -1.37 -2.83 -9.65
CA VAL A 14 -0.30 -3.72 -9.23
C VAL A 14 -0.44 -5.05 -9.97
N SER A 15 0.58 -5.37 -10.76
CA SER A 15 0.79 -6.73 -11.25
C SER A 15 1.55 -7.49 -10.16
N ILE A 16 0.86 -8.40 -9.46
CA ILE A 16 1.44 -9.17 -8.36
C ILE A 16 2.60 -10.00 -8.91
N TYR A 17 3.71 -10.08 -8.18
CA TYR A 17 4.87 -10.83 -8.66
C TYR A 17 4.50 -12.28 -8.97
N ASP A 18 4.98 -12.74 -10.11
CA ASP A 18 4.87 -14.08 -10.68
C ASP A 18 6.06 -14.97 -10.28
N TRP A 19 6.93 -14.45 -9.43
CA TRP A 19 8.16 -15.12 -9.01
C TRP A 19 7.90 -16.06 -7.83
N PRO A 20 8.31 -17.34 -7.90
CA PRO A 20 8.21 -18.23 -6.76
C PRO A 20 9.01 -17.68 -5.57
N GLY A 21 8.40 -17.71 -4.39
CA GLY A 21 9.07 -17.46 -3.11
C GLY A 21 9.71 -18.73 -2.55
N LEU A 22 10.34 -18.60 -1.38
CA LEU A 22 10.96 -19.70 -0.63
C LEU A 22 10.00 -20.85 -0.29
N ASP A 23 8.70 -20.58 -0.22
CA ASP A 23 7.65 -21.57 0.02
C ASP A 23 7.02 -22.15 -1.27
N GLY A 24 7.61 -21.84 -2.42
CA GLY A 24 7.15 -22.29 -3.75
C GLY A 24 5.99 -21.48 -4.34
N ALA A 25 5.28 -20.68 -3.54
CA ALA A 25 4.17 -19.85 -4.01
C ALA A 25 4.68 -18.54 -4.62
N ALA A 26 4.11 -18.14 -5.76
CA ALA A 26 4.45 -16.85 -6.38
C ALA A 26 3.74 -15.69 -5.66
N GLY A 27 4.45 -14.58 -5.43
CA GLY A 27 3.82 -13.43 -4.79
C GLY A 27 4.76 -12.36 -4.25
N GLY A 28 4.13 -11.43 -3.53
CA GLY A 28 4.74 -10.23 -2.95
C GLY A 28 5.56 -10.43 -1.68
N SER A 29 6.23 -9.36 -1.26
CA SER A 29 6.86 -9.21 0.04
C SER A 29 5.75 -8.99 1.10
N PRO A 30 5.59 -9.86 2.10
CA PRO A 30 4.58 -9.64 3.12
C PRO A 30 4.91 -8.44 4.00
N HIS A 31 3.92 -7.59 4.27
CA HIS A 31 4.11 -6.33 4.99
C HIS A 31 2.82 -5.86 5.66
N LEU A 32 2.90 -4.81 6.46
CA LEU A 32 1.74 -4.07 6.95
C LEU A 32 1.85 -2.59 6.61
N HIS A 33 0.71 -1.90 6.59
CA HIS A 33 0.64 -0.45 6.67
C HIS A 33 0.41 -0.01 8.11
N THR A 34 1.05 1.07 8.54
CA THR A 34 0.99 1.56 9.93
C THR A 34 -0.07 2.64 10.14
N ALA A 35 -0.54 3.28 9.06
CA ALA A 35 -1.43 4.44 9.15
C ALA A 35 -2.50 4.53 8.05
N SER A 36 -2.35 3.81 6.93
CA SER A 36 -3.30 3.85 5.82
C SER A 36 -4.02 2.52 5.65
N THR A 37 -5.33 2.57 5.41
CA THR A 37 -6.10 1.43 4.91
C THR A 37 -5.77 1.21 3.43
N GLU A 38 -5.70 -0.05 3.03
CA GLU A 38 -5.47 -0.49 1.65
C GLU A 38 -6.65 -1.36 1.19
N ALA A 39 -7.02 -1.21 -0.08
CA ALA A 39 -8.03 -2.05 -0.73
C ALA A 39 -7.56 -2.55 -2.08
N TYR A 40 -7.83 -3.81 -2.40
CA TYR A 40 -7.67 -4.42 -3.72
C TYR A 40 -9.02 -4.58 -4.39
N VAL A 41 -9.12 -4.09 -5.62
CA VAL A 41 -10.16 -4.45 -6.58
C VAL A 41 -9.51 -5.35 -7.62
N VAL A 42 -9.86 -6.63 -7.64
CA VAL A 42 -9.23 -7.61 -8.53
C VAL A 42 -9.74 -7.41 -9.96
N GLN A 43 -8.81 -7.22 -10.89
CA GLN A 43 -9.12 -6.93 -12.29
C GLN A 43 -8.91 -8.14 -13.20
N GLN A 44 -7.86 -8.93 -12.95
CA GLN A 44 -7.45 -10.06 -13.79
C GLN A 44 -6.74 -11.11 -12.94
N GLY A 45 -6.76 -12.37 -13.42
CA GLY A 45 -6.04 -13.48 -12.83
C GLY A 45 -6.73 -14.05 -11.59
N VAL A 46 -6.07 -15.02 -10.96
CA VAL A 46 -6.55 -15.69 -9.76
C VAL A 46 -5.40 -15.80 -8.76
N GLY A 47 -5.73 -15.62 -7.49
CA GLY A 47 -4.78 -15.79 -6.41
C GLY A 47 -5.43 -15.73 -5.05
N ARG A 48 -4.65 -15.37 -4.04
CA ARG A 48 -5.11 -15.28 -2.65
C ARG A 48 -4.44 -14.12 -1.92
N LEU A 49 -5.15 -13.51 -0.99
CA LEU A 49 -4.60 -12.60 0.00
C LEU A 49 -4.51 -13.35 1.33
N GLU A 50 -3.29 -13.64 1.77
CA GLU A 50 -3.07 -14.12 3.12
C GLU A 50 -2.91 -12.94 4.07
N THR A 51 -3.62 -12.95 5.20
CA THR A 51 -3.54 -11.91 6.23
C THR A 51 -3.27 -12.50 7.62
N LEU A 52 -2.54 -11.75 8.45
CA LEU A 52 -2.50 -11.91 9.89
C LEU A 52 -3.07 -10.63 10.50
N ASP A 53 -4.25 -10.74 11.12
CA ASP A 53 -4.95 -9.62 11.76
C ASP A 53 -5.44 -9.98 13.17
N SER A 54 -6.25 -9.12 13.78
CA SER A 54 -6.86 -9.34 15.11
C SER A 54 -7.66 -10.65 15.26
N ARG A 55 -7.98 -11.32 14.15
CA ARG A 55 -8.70 -12.60 14.08
C ARG A 55 -7.77 -13.79 13.78
N GLY A 56 -6.47 -13.57 13.66
CA GLY A 56 -5.47 -14.58 13.32
C GLY A 56 -5.18 -14.65 11.82
N PHE A 57 -4.85 -15.86 11.34
CA PHE A 57 -4.56 -16.11 9.93
C PHE A 57 -5.83 -16.29 9.11
N THR A 58 -5.92 -15.60 7.96
CA THR A 58 -6.96 -15.83 6.95
C THR A 58 -6.33 -15.89 5.56
N SER A 59 -6.89 -16.72 4.67
CA SER A 59 -6.55 -16.75 3.24
C SER A 59 -7.80 -16.47 2.42
N THR A 60 -7.90 -15.27 1.84
CA THR A 60 -9.05 -14.82 1.06
C THR A 60 -8.78 -15.02 -0.43
N ALA A 61 -9.71 -15.66 -1.16
CA ALA A 61 -9.58 -15.82 -2.60
C ALA A 61 -9.64 -14.47 -3.33
N LEU A 62 -8.80 -14.31 -4.36
CA LEU A 62 -8.76 -13.15 -5.24
C LEU A 62 -9.15 -13.61 -6.64
N THR A 63 -10.32 -13.17 -7.10
CA THR A 63 -10.82 -13.40 -8.47
C THR A 63 -11.45 -12.11 -9.00
N PRO A 64 -11.55 -11.89 -10.33
CA PRO A 64 -12.07 -10.65 -10.88
C PRO A 64 -13.45 -10.29 -10.32
N GLY A 65 -13.61 -9.02 -9.92
CA GLY A 65 -14.81 -8.53 -9.23
C GLY A 65 -14.74 -8.62 -7.70
N THR A 66 -13.74 -9.28 -7.13
CA THR A 66 -13.49 -9.25 -5.68
C THR A 66 -12.97 -7.89 -5.25
N VAL A 67 -13.53 -7.36 -4.15
CA VAL A 67 -13.00 -6.22 -3.41
C VAL A 67 -12.66 -6.68 -2.00
N VAL A 68 -11.41 -6.47 -1.58
CA VAL A 68 -10.95 -6.74 -0.21
C VAL A 68 -10.20 -5.53 0.31
N TRP A 69 -10.45 -5.15 1.57
CA TRP A 69 -9.73 -4.06 2.23
C TRP A 69 -9.30 -4.46 3.62
N PHE A 70 -8.22 -3.85 4.09
CA PHE A 70 -7.63 -4.15 5.38
C PHE A 70 -7.01 -2.91 5.99
N THR A 71 -7.16 -2.79 7.31
CA THR A 71 -6.78 -1.62 8.08
C THR A 71 -5.33 -1.69 8.55
N PRO A 72 -4.76 -0.56 9.01
CA PRO A 72 -3.42 -0.54 9.60
C PRO A 72 -3.18 -1.64 10.64
N GLY A 73 -1.97 -2.18 10.66
CA GLY A 73 -1.57 -3.29 11.53
C GLY A 73 -1.82 -4.68 10.94
N THR A 74 -2.62 -4.79 9.87
CA THR A 74 -2.82 -6.05 9.14
C THR A 74 -1.58 -6.42 8.35
N VAL A 75 -0.93 -7.52 8.72
CA VAL A 75 0.11 -8.12 7.87
C VAL A 75 -0.59 -8.81 6.71
N HIS A 76 -0.15 -8.55 5.48
CA HIS A 76 -0.75 -9.15 4.31
C HIS A 76 0.29 -9.59 3.28
N ARG A 77 -0.08 -10.60 2.49
CA ARG A 77 0.69 -11.13 1.36
C ARG A 77 -0.26 -11.47 0.22
N ALA A 78 -0.05 -10.85 -0.94
CA ALA A 78 -0.69 -11.28 -2.18
C ALA A 78 0.07 -12.47 -2.80
N ILE A 79 -0.66 -13.54 -3.07
CA ILE A 79 -0.19 -14.75 -3.77
C ILE A 79 -0.82 -14.77 -5.16
N ASN A 80 0.01 -14.96 -6.18
CA ASN A 80 -0.38 -15.01 -7.59
C ASN A 80 -0.43 -16.47 -8.06
N ASP A 81 -1.60 -17.10 -7.96
CA ASP A 81 -1.75 -18.52 -8.30
C ASP A 81 -1.81 -18.75 -9.82
N SER A 82 -2.31 -17.77 -10.61
CA SER A 82 -2.43 -17.88 -12.07
C SER A 82 -1.22 -17.36 -12.86
N GLY A 83 -0.31 -16.63 -12.21
CA GLY A 83 0.83 -15.96 -12.84
C GLY A 83 0.52 -14.58 -13.44
N ASP A 84 -0.75 -14.21 -13.60
CA ASP A 84 -1.20 -12.95 -14.21
C ASP A 84 -2.11 -12.09 -13.32
N LEU A 85 -2.12 -12.35 -12.00
CA LEU A 85 -2.93 -11.59 -11.04
C LEU A 85 -2.63 -10.08 -11.07
N ARG A 86 -3.67 -9.30 -11.32
CA ARG A 86 -3.64 -7.84 -11.38
C ARG A 86 -4.75 -7.24 -10.53
N VAL A 87 -4.38 -6.25 -9.72
CA VAL A 87 -5.30 -5.54 -8.84
C VAL A 87 -5.20 -4.04 -9.06
N LEU A 88 -6.33 -3.34 -8.95
CA LEU A 88 -6.35 -1.91 -8.66
C LEU A 88 -6.28 -1.75 -7.15
N VAL A 89 -5.27 -1.05 -6.69
CA VAL A 89 -5.09 -0.70 -5.28
C VAL A 89 -5.66 0.69 -5.05
N VAL A 90 -6.53 0.80 -4.04
CA VAL A 90 -7.01 2.07 -3.50
C VAL A 90 -6.39 2.25 -2.12
N MET A 91 -5.54 3.25 -1.98
CA MET A 91 -4.83 3.57 -0.74
C MET A 91 -5.42 4.80 -0.08
N GLN A 92 -5.70 4.70 1.22
CA GLN A 92 -6.02 5.86 2.03
C GLN A 92 -4.79 6.78 2.18
N ASN A 93 -5.02 8.07 2.39
CA ASN A 93 -3.99 9.05 2.75
C ASN A 93 -2.83 9.11 1.73
N ALA A 94 -3.16 9.37 0.46
CA ALA A 94 -2.18 9.57 -0.60
C ALA A 94 -1.00 10.43 -0.12
N GLY A 95 0.21 9.91 -0.29
CA GLY A 95 1.43 10.49 0.24
C GLY A 95 1.98 9.75 1.46
N LEU A 96 1.18 9.07 2.29
CA LEU A 96 1.71 8.26 3.40
C LEU A 96 2.40 6.98 2.88
N PRO A 97 1.76 6.13 2.06
CA PRO A 97 2.37 4.93 1.50
C PRO A 97 3.68 5.18 0.76
N GLU A 98 3.70 6.20 -0.08
CA GLU A 98 4.87 6.59 -0.86
C GLU A 98 6.01 7.11 0.01
N ASN A 99 5.70 7.57 1.22
CA ASN A 99 6.66 8.05 2.22
C ASN A 99 6.87 7.05 3.37
N GLY A 100 6.55 5.78 3.10
CA GLY A 100 6.99 4.62 3.86
C GLY A 100 6.21 4.39 5.15
N ASP A 101 4.88 4.45 5.05
CA ASP A 101 3.96 3.95 6.07
C ASP A 101 3.85 2.42 6.10
N ALA A 102 4.61 1.74 5.25
CA ALA A 102 4.66 0.29 5.19
C ALA A 102 5.93 -0.28 5.81
N VAL A 103 5.77 -1.40 6.53
CA VAL A 103 6.86 -2.16 7.15
C VAL A 103 6.78 -3.61 6.71
N MET A 104 7.85 -4.10 6.05
CA MET A 104 7.98 -5.50 5.65
C MET A 104 8.29 -6.38 6.85
N THR A 105 7.82 -7.61 6.78
CA THR A 105 7.96 -8.65 7.82
C THR A 105 9.35 -9.29 7.84
N PHE A 106 10.41 -8.48 7.78
CA PHE A 106 11.77 -9.00 7.92
C PHE A 106 11.98 -9.66 9.29
N PRO A 107 12.91 -10.63 9.42
CA PRO A 107 13.29 -11.21 10.71
C PRO A 107 13.71 -10.12 11.72
N PRO A 108 13.56 -10.36 13.05
CA PRO A 108 13.77 -9.36 14.08
C PRO A 108 15.10 -8.59 14.01
N GLY A 109 16.19 -9.26 13.61
CA GLY A 109 17.51 -8.64 13.44
C GLY A 109 17.56 -7.51 12.41
N HIS A 110 16.61 -7.45 11.48
CA HIS A 110 16.47 -6.38 10.49
C HIS A 110 15.53 -5.25 10.91
N LEU A 111 14.82 -5.40 12.03
CA LEU A 111 13.81 -4.45 12.53
C LEU A 111 14.31 -3.65 13.75
N VAL A 112 15.59 -3.78 14.10
CA VAL A 112 16.19 -3.18 15.30
C VAL A 112 16.29 -1.66 15.24
N ASP A 113 16.59 -1.11 14.06
CA ASP A 113 16.75 0.32 13.82
C ASP A 113 16.47 0.69 12.35
N HIS A 114 16.31 1.99 12.11
CA HIS A 114 15.96 2.53 10.80
C HIS A 114 17.00 2.19 9.71
N ASP A 115 18.29 2.26 10.01
CA ASP A 115 19.33 2.13 9.00
C ASP A 115 19.53 0.67 8.62
N THR A 116 19.44 -0.24 9.59
CA THR A 116 19.44 -1.68 9.36
C THR A 116 18.27 -2.10 8.49
N TYR A 117 17.06 -1.60 8.79
CA TYR A 117 15.88 -1.84 7.96
C TYR A 117 16.04 -1.26 6.55
N ALA A 118 16.49 0.00 6.44
CA ALA A 118 16.64 0.68 5.16
C ALA A 118 17.65 -0.02 4.24
N ARG A 119 18.77 -0.52 4.78
CA ARG A 119 19.74 -1.31 4.00
C ARG A 119 19.14 -2.60 3.46
N ALA A 120 18.37 -3.33 4.27
CA ALA A 120 17.71 -4.56 3.85
C ALA A 120 16.59 -4.31 2.81
N ALA A 121 15.90 -3.17 2.91
CA ALA A 121 14.81 -2.78 2.02
C ALA A 121 15.27 -2.14 0.70
N ALA A 122 16.54 -1.74 0.59
CA ALA A 122 17.04 -0.92 -0.50
C ALA A 122 17.04 -1.66 -1.84
N LEU A 123 16.73 -0.92 -2.91
CA LEU A 123 16.85 -1.38 -4.29
C LEU A 123 17.83 -0.46 -5.04
N PRO A 124 18.74 -1.01 -5.86
CA PRO A 124 19.67 -0.19 -6.65
C PRO A 124 18.94 0.69 -7.67
N SER A 125 17.81 0.19 -8.19
CA SER A 125 16.85 0.94 -8.99
C SER A 125 15.44 0.50 -8.65
N LYS A 126 14.51 1.45 -8.64
CA LYS A 126 13.08 1.14 -8.50
C LYS A 126 12.41 0.83 -9.83
N ASN A 127 13.04 1.12 -10.97
CA ASN A 127 12.42 1.00 -12.29
C ASN A 127 12.23 -0.47 -12.70
N ALA A 128 11.00 -0.97 -12.66
CA ALA A 128 10.68 -2.34 -13.03
C ALA A 128 10.66 -2.57 -14.55
N ASP A 129 10.53 -1.50 -15.33
CA ASP A 129 10.56 -1.54 -16.79
C ASP A 129 11.96 -1.30 -17.36
N GLY A 130 12.95 -1.10 -16.49
CA GLY A 130 14.32 -0.76 -16.90
C GLY A 130 15.16 -1.93 -17.38
N GLY A 131 14.69 -3.18 -17.21
CA GLY A 131 15.45 -4.38 -17.56
C GLY A 131 16.72 -4.61 -16.73
N ASP A 132 16.86 -3.92 -15.58
CA ASP A 132 18.02 -4.05 -14.70
C ASP A 132 17.92 -5.34 -13.87
N ALA A 133 18.72 -6.34 -14.25
CA ALA A 133 18.78 -7.64 -13.57
C ALA A 133 19.23 -7.52 -12.10
N SER A 134 20.06 -6.53 -11.75
CA SER A 134 20.49 -6.29 -10.37
C SER A 134 19.34 -5.77 -9.51
N ALA A 135 18.52 -4.87 -10.06
CA ALA A 135 17.32 -4.37 -9.41
C ALA A 135 16.27 -5.47 -9.21
N GLU A 136 16.04 -6.31 -10.21
CA GLU A 136 15.15 -7.46 -10.08
C GLU A 136 15.64 -8.43 -9.00
N ALA A 137 16.93 -8.79 -9.03
CA ALA A 137 17.52 -9.69 -8.05
C ALA A 137 17.42 -9.11 -6.63
N ALA A 138 17.59 -7.79 -6.45
CA ALA A 138 17.40 -7.13 -5.17
C ALA A 138 15.93 -7.17 -4.71
N ALA A 139 14.97 -6.94 -5.62
CA ALA A 139 13.54 -7.04 -5.31
C ALA A 139 13.14 -8.46 -4.86
N ARG A 140 13.66 -9.49 -5.53
CA ARG A 140 13.47 -10.91 -5.16
C ARG A 140 14.05 -11.21 -3.77
N ARG A 141 15.31 -10.81 -3.50
CA ARG A 141 15.95 -10.97 -2.18
C ARG A 141 15.16 -10.29 -1.05
N ARG A 142 14.71 -9.05 -1.29
CA ARG A 142 13.88 -8.30 -0.35
C ARG A 142 12.56 -9.05 -0.06
N ARG A 143 11.92 -9.56 -1.10
CA ARG A 143 10.69 -10.36 -0.99
C ARG A 143 10.90 -11.66 -0.22
N ASP A 144 12.01 -12.35 -0.47
CA ASP A 144 12.34 -13.60 0.23
C ASP A 144 12.64 -13.36 1.71
N LEU A 145 13.37 -12.28 2.04
CA LEU A 145 13.62 -11.90 3.43
C LEU A 145 12.33 -11.55 4.19
N ALA A 146 11.39 -10.86 3.53
CA ALA A 146 10.08 -10.60 4.14
C ALA A 146 9.27 -11.90 4.29
N LEU A 147 9.38 -12.82 3.33
CA LEU A 147 8.69 -14.10 3.40
C LEU A 147 9.21 -14.97 4.56
N GLU A 148 10.51 -14.96 4.84
CA GLU A 148 11.11 -15.66 5.99
C GLU A 148 10.44 -15.24 7.30
N GLY A 149 10.45 -13.94 7.63
CA GLY A 149 9.84 -13.46 8.86
C GLY A 149 8.31 -13.58 8.85
N TYR A 150 7.65 -13.48 7.70
CA TYR A 150 6.22 -13.77 7.60
C TYR A 150 5.86 -15.22 7.98
N LEU A 151 6.64 -16.20 7.54
CA LEU A 151 6.38 -17.59 7.84
C LEU A 151 6.53 -17.88 9.35
N GLU A 152 7.52 -17.27 10.00
CA GLU A 152 7.67 -17.31 11.46
C GLU A 152 6.46 -16.66 12.18
N LEU A 153 6.05 -15.46 11.74
CA LEU A 153 4.89 -14.78 12.32
C LEU A 153 3.59 -15.58 12.11
N LYS A 154 3.39 -16.16 10.92
CA LYS A 154 2.22 -16.99 10.61
C LYS A 154 2.18 -18.22 11.50
N ALA A 155 3.30 -18.93 11.64
CA ALA A 155 3.40 -20.09 12.52
C ALA A 155 3.11 -19.71 13.98
N ALA A 156 3.72 -18.64 14.48
CA ALA A 156 3.52 -18.16 15.85
C ALA A 156 2.07 -17.73 16.12
N VAL A 157 1.41 -17.08 15.15
CA VAL A 157 -0.02 -16.72 15.25
C VAL A 157 -0.92 -17.96 15.26
N GLN A 158 -0.59 -18.98 14.46
CA GLN A 158 -1.35 -20.23 14.43
C GLN A 158 -1.16 -21.06 15.72
N GLU A 159 0.02 -21.01 16.34
CA GLU A 159 0.34 -21.75 17.56
C GLU A 159 -0.12 -21.05 18.84
N THR A 160 0.19 -19.76 18.96
CA THR A 160 0.03 -18.99 20.23
C THR A 160 -1.03 -17.88 20.14
N GLY A 161 -1.59 -17.64 18.95
CA GLY A 161 -2.60 -16.62 18.72
C GLY A 161 -2.03 -15.24 18.35
N VAL A 162 -2.91 -14.27 18.23
CA VAL A 162 -2.60 -12.93 17.68
C VAL A 162 -1.62 -12.11 18.52
N SER A 163 -1.41 -12.48 19.79
CA SER A 163 -0.40 -11.85 20.66
C SER A 163 1.02 -12.00 20.11
N ALA A 164 1.28 -13.01 19.28
CA ALA A 164 2.56 -13.20 18.58
C ALA A 164 2.96 -12.01 17.68
N LEU A 165 2.01 -11.18 17.26
CA LEU A 165 2.29 -10.00 16.43
C LEU A 165 2.82 -8.79 17.23
N ALA A 166 2.73 -8.82 18.57
CA ALA A 166 2.98 -7.64 19.40
C ALA A 166 4.39 -7.06 19.22
N ASP A 167 5.41 -7.90 19.21
CA ASP A 167 6.80 -7.45 19.04
C ASP A 167 7.07 -6.89 17.65
N PHE A 168 6.46 -7.49 16.61
CA PHE A 168 6.53 -6.99 15.24
C PHE A 168 5.84 -5.62 15.11
N HIS A 169 4.64 -5.47 15.67
CA HIS A 169 3.93 -4.18 15.68
C HIS A 169 4.71 -3.10 16.44
N ALA A 170 5.31 -3.44 17.59
CA ALA A 170 6.16 -2.52 18.33
C ALA A 170 7.42 -2.12 17.53
N ALA A 171 8.03 -3.07 16.80
CA ALA A 171 9.16 -2.78 15.94
C ALA A 171 8.78 -1.87 14.75
N ALA A 172 7.65 -2.15 14.09
CA ALA A 172 7.12 -1.32 13.02
C ALA A 172 6.88 0.13 13.50
N ALA A 173 6.25 0.29 14.68
CA ALA A 173 6.04 1.61 15.29
C ALA A 173 7.36 2.35 15.56
N ARG A 174 8.38 1.67 16.10
CA ARG A 174 9.72 2.27 16.34
C ARG A 174 10.39 2.74 15.05
N LEU A 175 10.27 1.96 13.96
CA LEU A 175 10.86 2.28 12.66
C LEU A 175 10.22 3.51 12.03
N VAL A 176 8.91 3.67 12.16
CA VAL A 176 8.19 4.76 11.51
C VAL A 176 8.04 6.03 12.36
N ARG A 177 8.34 5.97 13.66
CA ARG A 177 8.10 7.10 14.59
C ARG A 177 8.67 8.44 14.12
N GLY A 178 9.82 8.44 13.44
CA GLY A 178 10.48 9.66 12.95
C GLY A 178 9.77 10.33 11.77
N LYS A 179 8.75 9.68 11.19
CA LYS A 179 8.02 10.15 10.01
C LYS A 179 6.69 10.81 10.34
N THR A 180 6.20 10.67 11.57
CA THR A 180 4.82 11.01 11.93
C THR A 180 4.49 12.49 11.72
N GLU A 181 5.44 13.40 11.97
CA GLU A 181 5.23 14.83 11.75
C GLU A 181 5.06 15.15 10.26
N ARG A 182 5.88 14.54 9.41
CA ARG A 182 5.74 14.67 7.95
C ARG A 182 4.41 14.09 7.47
N TRP A 183 4.01 12.94 8.01
CA TRP A 183 2.71 12.32 7.70
C TRP A 183 1.53 13.16 8.13
N ARG A 184 1.61 13.84 9.27
CA ARG A 184 0.61 14.82 9.69
C ARG A 184 0.45 15.92 8.65
N GLY A 185 1.54 16.42 8.07
CA GLY A 185 1.48 17.34 6.95
C GLY A 185 0.67 16.81 5.75
N TYR A 186 0.89 15.55 5.35
CA TYR A 186 0.12 14.91 4.28
C TYR A 186 -1.36 14.72 4.62
N LEU A 187 -1.67 14.32 5.86
CA LEU A 187 -3.05 14.16 6.35
C LEU A 187 -3.79 15.50 6.34
N ASN A 188 -3.20 16.51 6.98
CA ASN A 188 -3.79 17.84 7.13
C ASN A 188 -4.12 18.46 5.77
N GLN A 189 -3.22 18.31 4.80
CA GLN A 189 -3.40 18.91 3.47
C GLN A 189 -4.22 18.01 2.51
N GLY A 190 -4.44 16.74 2.88
CA GLY A 190 -5.16 15.74 2.10
C GLY A 190 -6.54 15.48 2.68
N ALA A 191 -6.71 14.32 3.30
CA ALA A 191 -8.01 13.80 3.71
C ALA A 191 -8.72 14.72 4.72
N GLU A 192 -7.98 15.31 5.67
CA GLU A 192 -8.55 16.21 6.67
C GLU A 192 -9.08 17.51 6.02
N ARG A 193 -8.29 18.14 5.16
CA ARG A 193 -8.73 19.30 4.38
C ARG A 193 -9.98 18.99 3.56
N GLN A 194 -10.01 17.86 2.85
CA GLN A 194 -11.16 17.51 2.01
C GLN A 194 -12.42 17.27 2.84
N ALA A 195 -12.31 16.55 3.97
CA ALA A 195 -13.42 16.36 4.89
C ALA A 195 -13.93 17.68 5.48
N GLY A 196 -13.02 18.60 5.85
CA GLY A 196 -13.35 19.95 6.31
C GLY A 196 -14.14 20.75 5.27
N LEU A 197 -13.70 20.74 4.00
CA LEU A 197 -14.41 21.39 2.90
C LEU A 197 -15.83 20.83 2.71
N THR A 198 -16.02 19.52 2.82
CA THR A 198 -17.37 18.92 2.78
C THR A 198 -18.23 19.45 3.93
N GLY A 199 -17.67 19.64 5.12
CA GLY A 199 -18.38 20.26 6.24
C GLY A 199 -18.88 21.68 5.93
N GLU A 200 -18.04 22.53 5.32
CA GLU A 200 -18.41 23.88 4.89
C GLU A 200 -19.51 23.88 3.81
N GLN A 201 -19.44 22.93 2.87
CA GLN A 201 -20.45 22.75 1.83
C GLN A 201 -21.80 22.32 2.43
N LEU A 202 -21.79 21.39 3.39
CA LEU A 202 -23.01 20.98 4.11
C LEU A 202 -23.64 22.15 4.87
N ALA A 203 -22.82 23.00 5.50
CA ALA A 203 -23.31 24.22 6.16
C ALA A 203 -23.96 25.19 5.18
N SER A 204 -23.33 25.42 4.01
CA SER A 204 -23.87 26.29 2.95
C SER A 204 -25.19 25.76 2.39
N LEU A 205 -25.26 24.44 2.12
CA LEU A 205 -26.49 23.78 1.71
C LEU A 205 -27.60 23.92 2.75
N GLY A 206 -27.26 23.80 4.04
CA GLY A 206 -28.18 24.01 5.15
C GLY A 206 -28.77 25.42 5.21
N SER A 207 -28.06 26.43 4.69
CA SER A 207 -28.54 27.81 4.55
C SER A 207 -29.06 28.16 3.15
N MET A 208 -29.22 27.17 2.26
CA MET A 208 -29.62 27.35 0.84
C MET A 208 -28.64 28.21 0.01
N GLU A 209 -27.38 28.29 0.43
CA GLU A 209 -26.30 28.98 -0.28
C GLU A 209 -25.61 28.02 -1.26
N SER A 210 -25.36 28.49 -2.49
CA SER A 210 -24.83 27.67 -3.59
C SER A 210 -23.60 28.26 -4.29
N PHE A 211 -23.02 29.34 -3.76
CA PHE A 211 -21.89 30.04 -4.39
C PHE A 211 -20.72 29.10 -4.73
N TYR A 212 -20.39 28.15 -3.87
CA TYR A 212 -19.31 27.18 -4.08
C TYR A 212 -19.52 26.27 -5.30
N MET A 213 -20.77 26.10 -5.75
CA MET A 213 -21.08 25.30 -6.94
C MET A 213 -20.63 26.00 -8.22
N GLN A 214 -20.44 27.32 -8.20
CA GLN A 214 -19.88 28.05 -9.35
C GLN A 214 -18.39 27.74 -9.57
N ASP A 215 -17.68 27.26 -8.54
CA ASP A 215 -16.28 26.82 -8.62
C ASP A 215 -16.11 25.36 -9.08
N ALA A 216 -17.22 24.68 -9.43
CA ALA A 216 -17.20 23.29 -9.86
C ALA A 216 -16.35 23.12 -11.13
N ARG A 217 -15.46 22.13 -11.11
CA ARG A 217 -14.52 21.85 -12.21
C ARG A 217 -14.30 20.36 -12.41
N THR A 218 -14.05 19.96 -13.65
CA THR A 218 -13.62 18.61 -13.99
C THR A 218 -12.10 18.53 -13.97
N THR A 219 -11.55 17.54 -13.26
CA THR A 219 -10.12 17.24 -13.20
C THR A 219 -9.89 15.83 -13.72
N MET A 220 -8.80 15.61 -14.46
CA MET A 220 -8.41 14.30 -14.99
C MET A 220 -6.99 13.94 -14.53
N GLY A 221 -6.76 12.66 -14.25
CA GLY A 221 -5.44 12.09 -14.00
C GLY A 221 -5.18 10.90 -14.93
N GLU A 222 -3.92 10.67 -15.27
CA GLU A 222 -3.52 9.62 -16.22
C GLU A 222 -2.47 8.69 -15.61
N ARG A 223 -2.42 7.45 -16.12
CA ARG A 223 -1.42 6.46 -15.72
C ARG A 223 -0.23 6.49 -16.68
N LYS A 224 0.57 7.56 -16.61
CA LYS A 224 1.78 7.73 -17.44
C LYS A 224 3.08 7.31 -16.76
N THR A 225 3.02 6.99 -15.47
CA THR A 225 4.19 6.54 -14.71
C THR A 225 4.74 5.21 -15.25
N ARG A 226 6.07 5.04 -15.17
CA ARG A 226 6.72 3.73 -15.34
C ARG A 226 6.38 2.81 -14.18
N ARG A 227 6.41 1.49 -14.39
CA ARG A 227 6.26 0.55 -13.29
C ARG A 227 7.46 0.58 -12.37
N ILE A 228 7.21 0.45 -11.07
CA ILE A 228 8.25 0.32 -10.05
C ILE A 228 8.15 -1.01 -9.29
N TYR A 229 9.29 -1.48 -8.76
CA TYR A 229 9.33 -2.65 -7.89
C TYR A 229 8.73 -2.33 -6.50
N GLY A 230 7.44 -2.60 -6.34
CA GLY A 230 6.72 -2.50 -5.08
C GLY A 230 6.91 -3.72 -4.17
N MET A 231 6.24 -3.69 -3.02
CA MET A 231 6.25 -4.81 -2.06
C MET A 231 5.39 -5.97 -2.60
N CYS A 232 4.13 -5.72 -2.96
CA CYS A 232 3.25 -6.78 -3.52
C CYS A 232 3.55 -7.18 -4.96
N GLY A 233 4.09 -6.27 -5.77
CA GLY A 233 4.27 -6.49 -7.19
C GLY A 233 4.87 -5.30 -7.92
N ARG A 234 4.74 -5.30 -9.24
CA ARG A 234 5.10 -4.17 -10.10
C ARG A 234 3.97 -3.14 -10.05
N ILE A 235 4.24 -1.96 -9.51
CA ILE A 235 3.25 -0.91 -9.26
C ILE A 235 3.31 0.14 -10.38
N GLN A 236 2.16 0.52 -10.94
CA GLN A 236 1.99 1.68 -11.81
C GLN A 236 0.95 2.63 -11.20
N ALA A 237 1.39 3.79 -10.70
CA ALA A 237 0.50 4.77 -10.09
C ALA A 237 -0.15 5.66 -11.14
N TRP A 238 -1.37 6.14 -10.86
CA TRP A 238 -1.92 7.28 -11.58
C TRP A 238 -1.36 8.59 -11.02
N GLU A 239 -1.05 9.53 -11.91
CA GLU A 239 -0.70 10.90 -11.52
C GLU A 239 -1.99 11.68 -11.33
N LEU A 240 -2.40 11.84 -10.08
CA LEU A 240 -3.69 12.45 -9.68
C LEU A 240 -3.52 13.89 -9.16
N SER A 241 -2.63 14.65 -9.79
CA SER A 241 -2.52 16.10 -9.56
C SER A 241 -3.60 16.83 -10.36
N GLU A 242 -4.03 18.00 -9.87
CA GLU A 242 -4.91 18.89 -10.64
C GLU A 242 -4.24 19.25 -11.98
N THR A 243 -4.66 18.56 -13.03
CA THR A 243 -4.40 18.98 -14.40
C THR A 243 -5.73 19.49 -14.91
N VAL A 244 -5.83 20.81 -15.09
CA VAL A 244 -6.99 21.41 -15.76
C VAL A 244 -7.07 20.79 -17.15
N ILE A 245 -8.22 20.21 -17.50
CA ILE A 245 -8.47 19.77 -18.86
C ILE A 245 -8.38 21.03 -19.74
N ALA A 246 -7.30 21.17 -20.50
CA ALA A 246 -7.24 22.19 -21.54
C ALA A 246 -8.38 21.88 -22.52
N GLY A 247 -9.27 22.86 -22.71
CA GLY A 247 -10.54 22.68 -23.39
C GLY A 247 -10.43 21.94 -24.72
N THR A 248 -11.36 21.01 -24.93
CA THR A 248 -11.77 20.52 -26.26
C THR A 248 -12.46 21.63 -27.04
#